data_AF-A0A429ZU12-F1
#
_entry.id   AF-A0A429ZU12-F1
#
_cell.length_a   1.000
_cell.length_b   1.000
_cell.length_c   1.000
_cell.angle_alpha   90.00
_cell.angle_beta   90.00
_cell.angle_gamma   90.00
#
_symmetry.space_group_name_H-M   'P 1'
#
loop_
_entity.id
_entity.type
_entity.pdbx_description
1 polymer ?
#
loop_
_entity_poly.entity_id
_entity_poly.type
_entity_poly.pdbx_seq_one_letter_code
_entity_poly.pdbx_strand_id
1 'polypeptide(L)'
;MSNFLTSFESKKPEQDPPEKVASSQIKRGEEEVSAKPSRSHRLVEEIEIDRNYQKKKRKFQLKIMALVILLLVVSAFGVYQLTHVTMPDFHQSKLEDVRSWASENRLKIETTGVYDLTVPVNQVVKQPIKKQKKVKKGSTLTFVVSQGADPEEILKLPDFSKLKVGEAEKWLTDNQVEKLKIVNEADSKIAKGTFLKLELKEEELTDSFKRKDSGVIYYSSGKEVLKKDIVVPDFSGKSKADIAAWGKTNEVVMTFKYVANDDVESDLSFAQSVPSKEKVAKQAKITVSLSAGKGIIVPDFSQLTAEEALTQKGVEVTVKQAFNLEVPYGQLIWQSTAAETELTSKDDLGITVTYSAGQPYLKDVVGETEGDLQKIFYDEYTSKGANIGYLVNYVSSEEKPGTVVSMSAYNKYVPLDYTVTINISNGK
;
A
#
# COMPACT_ATOMS: atom_id res chain seq x y z
N MET A 1 32.28 -22.86 -50.72
CA MET A 1 32.94 -21.59 -50.40
C MET A 1 33.62 -21.80 -49.04
N SER A 2 34.95 -21.81 -49.02
CA SER A 2 35.78 -20.66 -48.63
C SER A 2 35.91 -20.59 -47.09
N ASN A 3 37.03 -21.01 -46.49
CA ASN A 3 38.32 -20.29 -46.38
C ASN A 3 38.29 -19.20 -45.29
N PHE A 4 39.29 -19.02 -44.42
CA PHE A 4 40.51 -19.82 -44.10
C PHE A 4 41.17 -19.24 -42.83
N LEU A 5 41.95 -20.04 -42.08
CA LEU A 5 42.95 -19.60 -41.06
C LEU A 5 42.39 -18.80 -39.84
N THR A 6 43.15 -18.50 -38.77
CA THR A 6 44.58 -18.66 -38.36
C THR A 6 44.60 -18.89 -36.83
N SER A 7 45.61 -19.44 -36.13
CA SER A 7 46.97 -19.93 -36.43
C SER A 7 47.54 -20.73 -35.22
N PHE A 8 48.51 -21.64 -35.48
CA PHE A 8 49.83 -21.87 -34.82
C PHE A 8 50.10 -21.34 -33.37
N GLU A 9 51.00 -21.85 -32.51
CA GLU A 9 51.98 -23.00 -32.44
C GLU A 9 52.75 -22.84 -31.06
N SER A 10 53.52 -23.73 -30.39
CA SER A 10 54.31 -24.96 -30.68
C SER A 10 54.61 -25.83 -29.44
N LYS A 11 55.11 -27.06 -29.70
CA LYS A 11 56.20 -27.78 -28.97
C LYS A 11 55.97 -28.24 -27.52
N LYS A 12 56.59 -29.33 -27.04
CA LYS A 12 57.21 -30.51 -27.69
C LYS A 12 57.37 -31.62 -26.63
N PRO A 13 57.14 -32.92 -26.93
CA PRO A 13 57.69 -34.02 -26.13
C PRO A 13 59.14 -34.35 -26.57
N GLU A 14 59.88 -35.07 -25.73
CA GLU A 14 61.22 -35.59 -26.07
C GLU A 14 61.40 -36.99 -25.44
N GLN A 15 61.94 -37.93 -26.21
CA GLN A 15 62.16 -39.33 -25.85
C GLN A 15 63.26 -39.87 -26.78
N ASP A 16 64.35 -40.44 -26.23
CA ASP A 16 65.01 -41.67 -26.74
C ASP A 16 66.29 -42.06 -25.94
N PRO A 17 66.84 -43.28 -26.12
CA PRO A 17 67.92 -43.87 -25.30
C PRO A 17 69.32 -43.79 -26.00
N PRO A 18 70.31 -44.74 -25.98
CA PRO A 18 70.21 -46.21 -26.11
C PRO A 18 71.29 -47.07 -25.35
N GLU A 19 71.33 -48.40 -25.61
CA GLU A 19 72.48 -49.36 -25.47
C GLU A 19 73.17 -49.55 -24.08
N LYS A 20 73.82 -50.64 -23.62
CA LYS A 20 74.14 -52.07 -23.94
C LYS A 20 74.96 -52.61 -22.70
N VAL A 21 75.41 -53.86 -22.50
CA VAL A 21 75.15 -55.26 -22.95
C VAL A 21 75.88 -56.25 -21.99
N ALA A 22 75.47 -57.53 -21.92
CA ALA A 22 76.18 -58.69 -21.31
C ALA A 22 76.36 -58.72 -19.77
N SER A 23 76.51 -59.87 -19.09
CA SER A 23 76.10 -61.28 -19.35
C SER A 23 76.06 -62.05 -18.00
N SER A 24 75.32 -63.14 -17.81
CA SER A 24 75.75 -64.52 -18.13
C SER A 24 74.66 -65.57 -17.72
N GLN A 25 74.90 -66.87 -17.96
CA GLN A 25 73.93 -67.99 -17.80
C GLN A 25 73.99 -68.63 -16.38
N ILE A 26 73.23 -69.66 -15.94
CA ILE A 26 73.09 -71.05 -16.44
C ILE A 26 71.83 -71.77 -15.87
N LYS A 27 71.14 -72.53 -16.75
CA LYS A 27 70.42 -73.85 -16.67
C LYS A 27 70.34 -74.65 -15.34
N ARG A 28 69.53 -75.72 -15.15
CA ARG A 28 68.27 -76.31 -15.72
C ARG A 28 68.07 -77.72 -15.09
N GLY A 29 66.82 -78.15 -14.80
CA GLY A 29 66.39 -79.56 -14.98
C GLY A 29 65.90 -80.37 -13.76
N GLU A 30 64.88 -81.20 -14.00
CA GLU A 30 64.61 -82.50 -13.34
C GLU A 30 65.74 -83.54 -13.67
N GLU A 31 65.81 -84.80 -13.20
CA GLU A 31 64.78 -85.77 -12.74
C GLU A 31 65.37 -86.86 -11.79
N GLU A 32 64.81 -88.09 -11.77
CA GLU A 32 64.98 -89.14 -10.73
C GLU A 32 66.29 -90.00 -10.76
N VAL A 33 66.54 -90.78 -9.68
CA VAL A 33 66.68 -92.28 -9.66
C VAL A 33 67.65 -92.85 -8.57
N SER A 34 67.07 -93.60 -7.61
CA SER A 34 67.49 -94.87 -6.93
C SER A 34 68.93 -95.22 -6.42
N ALA A 35 68.94 -96.04 -5.33
CA ALA A 35 69.92 -97.08 -4.92
C ALA A 35 70.91 -96.84 -3.73
N LYS A 36 71.37 -97.98 -3.15
CA LYS A 36 72.12 -98.22 -1.87
C LYS A 36 73.62 -98.62 -2.14
N PRO A 37 74.54 -98.93 -1.18
CA PRO A 37 74.39 -99.29 0.27
C PRO A 37 75.49 -98.87 1.30
N SER A 38 75.29 -99.27 2.58
CA SER A 38 76.30 -99.42 3.67
C SER A 38 76.85 -98.13 4.35
N ARG A 39 77.34 -98.10 5.62
CA ARG A 39 77.54 -99.16 6.64
C ARG A 39 77.51 -98.59 8.09
N SER A 40 76.80 -99.27 9.01
CA SER A 40 76.98 -99.37 10.48
C SER A 40 77.74 -98.29 11.31
N HIS A 41 77.05 -97.70 12.29
CA HIS A 41 77.36 -98.02 13.70
C HIS A 41 76.11 -98.00 14.61
N ARG A 42 76.19 -98.74 15.72
CA ARG A 42 75.10 -98.98 16.67
C ARG A 42 75.46 -98.43 18.05
N LEU A 43 74.55 -97.66 18.65
CA LEU A 43 74.43 -97.47 20.10
C LEU A 43 72.98 -97.79 20.49
N VAL A 44 72.78 -98.21 21.74
CA VAL A 44 71.48 -98.61 22.28
C VAL A 44 71.08 -97.58 23.31
N GLU A 45 69.99 -96.85 23.08
CA GLU A 45 69.32 -96.08 24.13
C GLU A 45 68.19 -96.91 24.75
N GLU A 46 68.11 -96.85 26.07
CA GLU A 46 67.28 -97.69 26.90
C GLU A 46 65.93 -96.98 27.18
N ILE A 47 64.82 -97.56 26.72
CA ILE A 47 63.51 -96.89 26.73
C ILE A 47 62.80 -97.15 28.06
N GLU A 48 63.07 -96.30 29.07
CA GLU A 48 62.36 -96.34 30.34
C GLU A 48 60.96 -95.69 30.23
N ILE A 49 59.89 -96.48 30.40
CA ILE A 49 58.51 -96.05 30.13
C ILE A 49 57.82 -95.53 31.42
N ASP A 50 57.85 -94.20 31.63
CA ASP A 50 57.10 -93.54 32.73
C ASP A 50 55.59 -93.81 32.64
N ARG A 51 55.07 -94.60 33.58
CA ARG A 51 53.63 -94.91 33.73
C ARG A 51 52.75 -93.67 34.01
N ASN A 52 53.31 -92.53 34.41
CA ASN A 52 52.57 -91.29 34.71
C ASN A 52 52.55 -90.29 33.54
N TYR A 53 53.38 -90.47 32.51
CA TYR A 53 53.45 -89.62 31.32
C TYR A 53 52.09 -89.45 30.63
N GLN A 54 51.31 -90.53 30.50
CA GLN A 54 49.95 -90.53 29.94
C GLN A 54 49.02 -89.49 30.61
N LYS A 55 49.03 -89.39 31.95
CA LYS A 55 48.16 -88.47 32.70
C LYS A 55 48.64 -87.01 32.59
N LYS A 56 49.95 -86.76 32.57
CA LYS A 56 50.52 -85.42 32.28
C LYS A 56 50.23 -84.99 30.85
N LYS A 57 50.47 -85.86 29.85
CA LYS A 57 50.21 -85.61 28.42
C LYS A 57 48.74 -85.29 28.14
N ARG A 58 47.79 -86.05 28.71
CA ARG A 58 46.36 -85.77 28.57
C ARG A 58 45.95 -84.42 29.19
N LYS A 59 46.50 -84.06 30.36
CA LYS A 59 46.30 -82.72 30.96
C LYS A 59 46.94 -81.59 30.14
N PHE A 60 48.09 -81.83 29.51
CA PHE A 60 48.76 -80.87 28.63
C PHE A 60 47.98 -80.65 27.32
N GLN A 61 47.52 -81.72 26.67
CA GLN A 61 46.65 -81.65 25.50
C GLN A 61 45.30 -80.98 25.81
N LEU A 62 44.71 -81.20 27.00
CA LEU A 62 43.52 -80.46 27.43
C LEU A 62 43.79 -78.96 27.63
N LYS A 63 44.97 -78.57 28.13
CA LYS A 63 45.38 -77.16 28.19
C LYS A 63 45.58 -76.54 26.80
N ILE A 64 46.17 -77.27 25.85
CA ILE A 64 46.33 -76.80 24.46
C ILE A 64 44.95 -76.68 23.79
N MET A 65 44.05 -77.66 23.96
CA MET A 65 42.67 -77.57 23.48
C MET A 65 41.94 -76.36 24.06
N ALA A 66 42.07 -76.10 25.37
CA ALA A 66 41.50 -74.92 26.01
C ALA A 66 42.09 -73.61 25.45
N LEU A 67 43.40 -73.55 25.17
CA LEU A 67 44.06 -72.41 24.55
C LEU A 67 43.56 -72.17 23.11
N VAL A 68 43.41 -73.24 22.32
CA VAL A 68 42.89 -73.17 20.94
C VAL A 68 41.42 -72.75 20.93
N ILE A 69 40.60 -73.27 21.85
CA ILE A 69 39.20 -72.83 22.02
C ILE A 69 39.16 -71.35 22.45
N LEU A 70 40.02 -70.92 23.37
CA LEU A 70 40.11 -69.52 23.79
C LEU A 70 40.51 -68.62 22.61
N LEU A 71 41.51 -69.01 21.80
CA LEU A 71 41.91 -68.30 20.59
C LEU A 71 40.80 -68.25 19.53
N LEU A 72 40.03 -69.33 19.36
CA LEU A 72 38.86 -69.35 18.48
C LEU A 72 37.74 -68.42 18.98
N VAL A 73 37.49 -68.35 20.29
CA VAL A 73 36.51 -67.43 20.89
C VAL A 73 36.96 -65.97 20.75
N VAL A 74 38.24 -65.66 21.01
CA VAL A 74 38.80 -64.32 20.83
C VAL A 74 38.81 -63.91 19.35
N SER A 75 39.15 -64.84 18.44
CA SER A 75 39.08 -64.65 16.99
C SER A 75 37.64 -64.36 16.53
N ALA A 76 36.67 -65.20 16.92
CA ALA A 76 35.26 -65.01 16.61
C ALA A 76 34.70 -63.69 17.18
N PHE A 77 35.12 -63.29 18.38
CA PHE A 77 34.77 -62.00 18.98
C PHE A 77 35.38 -60.81 18.21
N GLY A 78 36.64 -60.92 17.79
CA GLY A 78 37.29 -59.93 16.93
C GLY A 78 36.56 -59.76 15.59
N VAL A 79 36.25 -60.88 14.91
CA VAL A 79 35.45 -60.90 13.67
C VAL A 79 34.06 -60.31 13.92
N TYR A 80 33.40 -60.63 15.04
CA TYR A 80 32.09 -60.07 15.40
C TYR A 80 32.15 -58.54 15.55
N GLN A 81 33.15 -57.99 16.24
CA GLN A 81 33.33 -56.54 16.40
C GLN A 81 33.67 -55.84 15.08
N LEU A 82 34.52 -56.44 14.24
CA LEU A 82 34.86 -55.90 12.91
C LEU A 82 33.63 -55.85 11.98
N THR A 83 32.74 -56.85 12.08
CA THR A 83 31.55 -57.00 11.24
C THR A 83 30.30 -56.28 11.75
N HIS A 84 30.29 -55.73 12.98
CA HIS A 84 29.09 -55.09 13.56
C HIS A 84 29.34 -53.71 14.17
N VAL A 85 28.62 -52.70 13.69
CA VAL A 85 28.56 -51.34 14.25
C VAL A 85 27.49 -51.25 15.35
N THR A 86 27.64 -50.36 16.34
CA THR A 86 26.56 -49.99 17.27
C THR A 86 25.64 -48.95 16.67
N MET A 87 24.33 -49.19 16.69
CA MET A 87 23.31 -48.21 16.30
C MET A 87 23.35 -46.98 17.23
N PRO A 88 23.53 -45.76 16.73
CA PRO A 88 23.31 -44.51 17.48
C PRO A 88 21.86 -44.36 17.94
N ASP A 89 21.52 -43.20 18.51
CA ASP A 89 20.13 -42.80 18.71
C ASP A 89 19.78 -41.73 17.69
N PHE A 90 19.00 -42.11 16.66
CA PHE A 90 18.68 -41.21 15.54
C PHE A 90 17.33 -40.50 15.66
N HIS A 91 16.61 -40.63 16.77
CA HIS A 91 15.35 -39.92 16.99
C HIS A 91 15.54 -38.41 16.82
N GLN A 92 14.73 -37.76 15.95
CA GLN A 92 14.84 -36.35 15.59
C GLN A 92 16.21 -35.90 15.00
N SER A 93 17.09 -36.85 14.65
CA SER A 93 18.31 -36.55 13.88
C SER A 93 17.96 -36.35 12.40
N LYS A 94 18.80 -35.58 11.67
CA LYS A 94 18.56 -35.38 10.24
C LYS A 94 18.85 -36.66 9.48
N LEU A 95 18.10 -36.90 8.40
CA LEU A 95 18.36 -38.00 7.47
C LEU A 95 19.76 -37.91 6.84
N GLU A 96 20.35 -36.71 6.75
CA GLU A 96 21.73 -36.47 6.30
C GLU A 96 22.78 -37.12 7.24
N ASP A 97 22.60 -36.97 8.55
CA ASP A 97 23.47 -37.57 9.58
C ASP A 97 23.39 -39.11 9.52
N VAL A 98 22.16 -39.63 9.37
CA VAL A 98 21.87 -41.07 9.26
C VAL A 98 22.51 -41.66 8.01
N ARG A 99 22.37 -40.97 6.86
CA ARG A 99 23.00 -41.35 5.58
C ARG A 99 24.52 -41.37 5.67
N SER A 100 25.12 -40.37 6.32
CA SER A 100 26.57 -40.27 6.52
C SER A 100 27.09 -41.45 7.36
N TRP A 101 26.52 -41.68 8.55
CA TRP A 101 26.89 -42.79 9.42
C TRP A 101 26.74 -44.17 8.75
N ALA A 102 25.68 -44.38 7.98
CA ALA A 102 25.47 -45.64 7.27
C ALA A 102 26.50 -45.84 6.15
N SER A 103 26.86 -44.79 5.42
CA SER A 103 27.90 -44.83 4.38
C SER A 103 29.26 -45.24 4.97
N GLU A 104 29.69 -44.56 6.05
CA GLU A 104 30.91 -44.88 6.80
C GLU A 104 30.95 -46.34 7.26
N ASN A 105 29.81 -46.86 7.72
CA ASN A 105 29.68 -48.20 8.26
C ASN A 105 29.29 -49.27 7.22
N ARG A 106 29.25 -48.91 5.93
CA ARG A 106 28.91 -49.80 4.80
C ARG A 106 27.54 -50.46 4.96
N LEU A 107 26.55 -49.70 5.41
CA LEU A 107 25.14 -50.08 5.53
C LEU A 107 24.33 -49.48 4.38
N LYS A 108 23.22 -50.11 4.02
CA LYS A 108 22.22 -49.54 3.11
C LYS A 108 21.06 -48.95 3.91
N ILE A 109 20.49 -47.85 3.44
CA ILE A 109 19.28 -47.24 4.01
C ILE A 109 18.16 -47.30 2.99
N GLU A 110 16.97 -47.63 3.48
CA GLU A 110 15.69 -47.35 2.83
C GLU A 110 14.91 -46.38 3.74
N THR A 111 14.00 -45.58 3.17
CA THR A 111 13.23 -44.59 3.93
C THR A 111 11.75 -44.69 3.60
N THR A 112 10.91 -44.82 4.62
CA THR A 112 9.46 -44.66 4.50
C THR A 112 9.03 -43.29 5.04
N GLY A 113 8.21 -42.57 4.27
CA GLY A 113 7.65 -41.28 4.69
C GLY A 113 6.39 -41.47 5.53
N VAL A 114 6.24 -40.66 6.58
CA VAL A 114 5.03 -40.51 7.39
C VAL A 114 4.88 -39.02 7.74
N TYR A 115 3.67 -38.48 7.76
CA TYR A 115 3.41 -37.12 8.23
C TYR A 115 3.45 -37.06 9.77
N ASP A 116 4.13 -36.06 10.31
CA ASP A 116 4.27 -35.82 11.74
C ASP A 116 4.38 -34.30 11.98
N LEU A 117 3.44 -33.74 12.74
CA LEU A 117 3.39 -32.31 13.08
C LEU A 117 4.52 -31.91 14.05
N THR A 118 5.05 -32.85 14.83
CA THR A 118 6.02 -32.60 15.91
C THR A 118 7.48 -32.82 15.48
N VAL A 119 7.71 -33.66 14.46
CA VAL A 119 9.03 -33.96 13.91
C VAL A 119 9.20 -33.24 12.57
N PRO A 120 10.14 -32.27 12.44
CA PRO A 120 10.38 -31.56 11.18
C PRO A 120 10.72 -32.47 9.98
N VAL A 121 10.41 -31.97 8.78
CA VAL A 121 10.69 -32.63 7.49
C VAL A 121 12.15 -33.13 7.41
N ASN A 122 12.34 -34.33 6.88
CA ASN A 122 13.64 -35.01 6.75
C ASN A 122 14.35 -35.38 8.08
N GLN A 123 13.66 -35.37 9.22
CA GLN A 123 14.15 -35.98 10.46
C GLN A 123 13.56 -37.38 10.69
N VAL A 124 14.28 -38.24 11.42
CA VAL A 124 13.81 -39.60 11.73
C VAL A 124 12.80 -39.61 12.88
N VAL A 125 11.60 -40.09 12.57
CA VAL A 125 10.52 -40.39 13.54
C VAL A 125 10.80 -41.73 14.23
N LYS A 126 11.24 -42.75 13.46
CA LYS A 126 11.43 -44.11 13.99
C LYS A 126 12.58 -44.85 13.31
N GLN A 127 13.58 -45.21 14.11
CA GLN A 127 14.70 -46.07 13.72
C GLN A 127 14.31 -47.56 13.80
N PRO A 128 14.79 -48.43 12.87
CA PRO A 128 14.39 -49.84 12.81
C PRO A 128 14.93 -50.71 13.95
N ILE A 129 16.04 -50.31 14.54
CA ILE A 129 16.75 -51.04 15.60
C ILE A 129 16.93 -50.09 16.78
N LYS A 130 16.67 -50.56 18.01
CA LYS A 130 16.85 -49.77 19.22
C LYS A 130 18.33 -49.38 19.39
N LYS A 131 18.57 -48.15 19.86
CA LYS A 131 19.91 -47.59 20.16
C LYS A 131 20.81 -48.54 20.95
N GLN A 132 22.11 -48.40 20.73
CA GLN A 132 23.21 -49.21 21.30
C GLN A 132 23.23 -50.70 20.89
N LYS A 133 22.22 -51.23 20.19
CA LYS A 133 22.28 -52.60 19.63
C LYS A 133 23.27 -52.68 18.47
N LYS A 134 23.86 -53.86 18.29
CA LYS A 134 24.80 -54.16 17.20
C LYS A 134 24.06 -54.46 15.89
N VAL A 135 24.55 -53.90 14.79
CA VAL A 135 24.02 -54.02 13.42
C VAL A 135 25.12 -54.56 12.50
N LYS A 136 24.81 -55.59 11.70
CA LYS A 136 25.77 -56.22 10.79
C LYS A 136 26.05 -55.33 9.59
N LYS A 137 27.32 -55.00 9.33
CA LYS A 137 27.73 -54.23 8.15
C LYS A 137 27.29 -54.95 6.87
N GLY A 138 26.84 -54.18 5.88
CA GLY A 138 26.22 -54.68 4.65
C GLY A 138 24.71 -54.96 4.72
N SER A 139 24.04 -54.82 5.89
CA SER A 139 22.58 -54.92 5.96
C SER A 139 21.88 -53.66 5.45
N THR A 140 20.63 -53.82 5.01
CA THR A 140 19.70 -52.71 4.78
C THR A 140 18.94 -52.34 6.06
N LEU A 141 18.70 -51.05 6.26
CA LEU A 141 17.95 -50.49 7.39
C LEU A 141 16.84 -49.56 6.87
N THR A 142 15.58 -49.88 7.14
CA THR A 142 14.44 -49.04 6.78
C THR A 142 14.13 -48.06 7.92
N PHE A 143 14.33 -46.76 7.70
CA PHE A 143 14.01 -45.70 8.66
C PHE A 143 12.68 -45.03 8.31
N VAL A 144 11.88 -44.70 9.32
CA VAL A 144 10.69 -43.84 9.15
C VAL A 144 11.11 -42.39 9.32
N VAL A 145 10.85 -41.58 8.30
CA VAL A 145 11.26 -40.17 8.20
C VAL A 145 10.01 -39.30 8.12
N SER A 146 10.03 -38.16 8.82
CA SER A 146 8.93 -37.20 8.76
C SER A 146 8.89 -36.50 7.40
N GLN A 147 7.70 -36.42 6.84
CA GLN A 147 7.36 -35.56 5.70
C GLN A 147 6.86 -34.16 6.14
N GLY A 148 6.92 -33.86 7.44
CA GLY A 148 6.31 -32.69 8.06
C GLY A 148 4.83 -32.90 8.38
N ALA A 149 4.13 -31.82 8.71
CA ALA A 149 2.69 -31.84 8.90
C ALA A 149 1.94 -32.19 7.61
N ASP A 150 0.81 -32.89 7.73
CA ASP A 150 0.03 -33.34 6.57
C ASP A 150 -0.60 -32.13 5.83
N PRO A 151 -0.35 -31.95 4.52
CA PRO A 151 -0.88 -30.85 3.72
C PRO A 151 -2.38 -30.97 3.40
N GLU A 152 -2.94 -32.19 3.38
CA GLU A 152 -4.35 -32.44 3.06
C GLU A 152 -5.25 -32.50 4.30
N GLU A 153 -4.67 -32.47 5.51
CA GLU A 153 -5.39 -32.45 6.78
C GLU A 153 -6.28 -31.20 6.91
N ILE A 154 -7.55 -31.44 7.22
CA ILE A 154 -8.58 -30.40 7.38
C ILE A 154 -8.47 -29.80 8.79
N LEU A 155 -8.16 -28.50 8.83
CA LEU A 155 -8.02 -27.72 10.06
C LEU A 155 -9.26 -26.86 10.28
N LYS A 156 -9.80 -26.88 11.50
CA LYS A 156 -10.88 -25.98 11.89
C LYS A 156 -10.33 -24.58 12.13
N LEU A 157 -10.65 -23.65 11.24
CA LEU A 157 -10.30 -22.24 11.40
C LEU A 157 -10.93 -21.67 12.68
N PRO A 158 -10.19 -20.92 13.50
CA PRO A 158 -10.74 -20.23 14.66
C PRO A 158 -11.51 -18.99 14.21
N ASP A 159 -12.39 -18.50 15.08
CA ASP A 159 -13.03 -17.21 14.86
C ASP A 159 -12.03 -16.06 15.09
N PHE A 160 -11.37 -15.64 14.01
CA PHE A 160 -10.40 -14.54 14.01
C PHE A 160 -11.00 -13.20 14.49
N SER A 161 -12.32 -13.00 14.48
CA SER A 161 -12.95 -11.80 15.05
C SER A 161 -12.82 -11.71 16.57
N LYS A 162 -12.60 -12.86 17.24
CA LYS A 162 -12.39 -12.98 18.69
C LYS A 162 -10.91 -13.04 19.09
N LEU A 163 -9.98 -13.14 18.14
CA LEU A 163 -8.54 -13.25 18.38
C LEU A 163 -7.83 -11.90 18.17
N LYS A 164 -6.78 -11.66 18.96
CA LYS A 164 -5.79 -10.61 18.68
C LYS A 164 -4.80 -11.11 17.64
N VAL A 165 -4.13 -10.18 16.94
CA VAL A 165 -3.06 -10.44 15.97
C VAL A 165 -2.08 -11.54 16.45
N GLY A 166 -1.47 -11.38 17.62
CA GLY A 166 -0.50 -12.35 18.17
C GLY A 166 -1.10 -13.71 18.59
N GLU A 167 -2.41 -13.78 18.84
CA GLU A 167 -3.11 -15.04 19.12
C GLU A 167 -3.40 -15.79 17.81
N ALA A 168 -3.67 -15.06 16.71
CA ALA A 168 -3.76 -15.63 15.36
C ALA A 168 -2.39 -16.03 14.79
N GLU A 169 -1.34 -15.21 14.95
CA GLU A 169 0.04 -15.57 14.61
C GLU A 169 0.49 -16.85 15.32
N LYS A 170 0.16 -16.97 16.62
CA LYS A 170 0.39 -18.20 17.37
C LYS A 170 -0.41 -19.37 16.80
N TRP A 171 -1.70 -19.21 16.50
CA TRP A 171 -2.50 -20.30 15.93
C TRP A 171 -1.93 -20.81 14.59
N LEU A 172 -1.50 -19.89 13.71
CA LEU A 172 -0.82 -20.22 12.45
C LEU A 172 0.48 -21.00 12.69
N THR A 173 1.26 -20.62 13.70
CA THR A 173 2.54 -21.26 14.06
C THR A 173 2.34 -22.64 14.67
N ASP A 174 1.48 -22.76 15.68
CA ASP A 174 1.15 -24.01 16.37
C ASP A 174 0.55 -25.05 15.39
N ASN A 175 -0.14 -24.59 14.33
CA ASN A 175 -0.72 -25.43 13.27
C ASN A 175 0.10 -25.44 11.95
N GLN A 176 1.32 -24.88 11.93
CA GLN A 176 2.20 -24.86 10.74
C GLN A 176 1.52 -24.44 9.42
N VAL A 177 0.65 -23.41 9.47
CA VAL A 177 -0.13 -22.92 8.31
C VAL A 177 0.62 -21.81 7.58
N GLU A 178 1.73 -22.15 6.92
CA GLU A 178 2.67 -21.18 6.32
C GLU A 178 2.07 -20.30 5.20
N LYS A 179 0.96 -20.72 4.60
CA LYS A 179 0.34 -20.09 3.42
C LYS A 179 -0.79 -19.12 3.73
N LEU A 180 -1.23 -19.04 4.98
CA LEU A 180 -2.25 -18.09 5.43
C LEU A 180 -1.53 -16.92 6.14
N LYS A 181 -1.52 -15.74 5.51
CA LYS A 181 -0.71 -14.60 5.95
C LYS A 181 -1.55 -13.57 6.72
N ILE A 182 -0.97 -12.93 7.73
CA ILE A 182 -1.59 -11.79 8.39
C ILE A 182 -1.08 -10.49 7.75
N VAL A 183 -2.01 -9.59 7.40
CA VAL A 183 -1.75 -8.27 6.84
C VAL A 183 -2.47 -7.21 7.68
N ASN A 184 -1.82 -6.07 7.88
CA ASN A 184 -2.41 -4.91 8.55
C ASN A 184 -2.85 -3.89 7.49
N GLU A 185 -4.12 -3.52 7.49
CA GLU A 185 -4.74 -2.55 6.57
C GLU A 185 -5.18 -1.29 7.35
N ALA A 186 -5.33 -0.14 6.70
CA ALA A 186 -5.70 1.12 7.37
C ALA A 186 -7.22 1.35 7.33
N ASP A 187 -7.87 1.29 8.49
CA ASP A 187 -9.30 1.61 8.61
C ASP A 187 -9.51 2.79 9.59
N SER A 188 -10.29 3.78 9.16
CA SER A 188 -10.52 5.03 9.91
C SER A 188 -11.61 4.95 10.99
N LYS A 189 -12.38 3.85 11.03
CA LYS A 189 -13.50 3.57 11.93
C LYS A 189 -13.19 2.41 12.89
N ILE A 190 -12.47 1.40 12.43
CA ILE A 190 -12.19 0.15 13.16
C ILE A 190 -10.87 0.27 13.93
N ALA A 191 -10.92 -0.03 15.23
CA ALA A 191 -9.79 0.14 16.14
C ALA A 191 -8.57 -0.73 15.76
N LYS A 192 -7.37 -0.26 16.12
CA LYS A 192 -6.11 -0.97 15.86
C LYS A 192 -6.10 -2.33 16.57
N GLY A 193 -5.75 -3.38 15.83
CA GLY A 193 -5.68 -4.76 16.30
C GLY A 193 -6.99 -5.55 16.21
N THR A 194 -8.07 -4.94 15.71
CA THR A 194 -9.35 -5.62 15.43
C THR A 194 -9.32 -6.27 14.05
N PHE A 195 -9.90 -7.46 13.91
CA PHE A 195 -10.09 -8.17 12.64
C PHE A 195 -10.95 -7.36 11.65
N LEU A 196 -10.63 -7.43 10.37
CA LEU A 196 -11.38 -6.81 9.27
C LEU A 196 -12.11 -7.88 8.43
N LYS A 197 -11.35 -8.83 7.87
CA LYS A 197 -11.83 -9.84 6.93
C LYS A 197 -10.82 -10.99 6.81
N LEU A 198 -11.30 -12.14 6.32
CA LEU A 198 -10.49 -13.27 5.89
C LEU A 198 -10.75 -13.47 4.39
N GLU A 199 -9.71 -13.42 3.57
CA GLU A 199 -9.79 -13.71 2.14
C GLU A 199 -9.02 -15.01 1.86
N LEU A 200 -9.76 -16.11 1.68
CA LEU A 200 -9.20 -17.36 1.18
C LEU A 200 -9.11 -17.29 -0.36
N LYS A 201 -8.08 -17.90 -0.94
CA LYS A 201 -7.89 -17.95 -2.41
C LYS A 201 -9.04 -18.70 -3.12
N GLU A 202 -9.69 -19.61 -2.42
CA GLU A 202 -10.85 -20.39 -2.85
C GLU A 202 -11.92 -20.22 -1.76
N GLU A 203 -12.99 -19.49 -2.09
CA GLU A 203 -13.88 -18.85 -1.09
C GLU A 203 -14.75 -19.84 -0.30
N GLU A 204 -15.05 -21.01 -0.87
CA GLU A 204 -15.93 -22.03 -0.26
C GLU A 204 -15.22 -22.88 0.83
N LEU A 205 -13.91 -22.71 1.04
CA LEU A 205 -13.11 -23.61 1.88
C LEU A 205 -13.25 -23.39 3.39
N THR A 206 -14.08 -22.45 3.87
CA THR A 206 -14.14 -22.08 5.30
C THR A 206 -14.40 -23.27 6.25
N ASP A 207 -15.28 -24.19 5.87
CA ASP A 207 -15.63 -25.39 6.66
C ASP A 207 -14.75 -26.63 6.33
N SER A 208 -13.89 -26.55 5.31
CA SER A 208 -13.09 -27.67 4.80
C SER A 208 -11.60 -27.35 4.60
N PHE A 209 -11.13 -26.23 5.14
CA PHE A 209 -9.81 -25.65 4.97
C PHE A 209 -8.69 -26.65 5.29
N LYS A 210 -7.78 -26.85 4.35
CA LYS A 210 -6.63 -27.74 4.49
C LYS A 210 -5.37 -26.95 4.79
N ARG A 211 -4.42 -27.58 5.49
CA ARG A 211 -3.12 -26.97 5.84
C ARG A 211 -2.35 -26.40 4.62
N LYS A 212 -2.55 -26.98 3.42
CA LYS A 212 -1.96 -26.51 2.15
C LYS A 212 -2.61 -25.27 1.53
N ASP A 213 -3.76 -24.82 2.02
CA ASP A 213 -4.55 -23.78 1.37
C ASP A 213 -4.00 -22.38 1.71
N SER A 214 -4.35 -21.38 0.92
CA SER A 214 -3.72 -20.05 0.98
C SER A 214 -4.73 -18.93 1.10
N GLY A 215 -4.39 -17.88 1.84
CA GLY A 215 -5.23 -16.70 2.00
C GLY A 215 -4.54 -15.58 2.78
N VAL A 216 -5.31 -14.53 3.08
CA VAL A 216 -4.88 -13.39 3.89
C VAL A 216 -5.91 -13.08 4.97
N ILE A 217 -5.45 -12.98 6.22
CA ILE A 217 -6.20 -12.47 7.36
C ILE A 217 -5.87 -10.99 7.50
N TYR A 218 -6.88 -10.13 7.41
CA TYR A 218 -6.74 -8.68 7.51
C TYR A 218 -7.09 -8.21 8.92
N TYR A 219 -6.20 -7.43 9.53
CA TYR A 219 -6.42 -6.70 10.78
C TYR A 219 -6.28 -5.20 10.55
N SER A 220 -7.03 -4.40 11.32
CA SER A 220 -6.92 -2.95 11.28
C SER A 220 -5.63 -2.49 11.96
N SER A 221 -4.84 -1.68 11.26
CA SER A 221 -3.77 -0.85 11.84
C SER A 221 -4.31 0.38 12.60
N GLY A 222 -5.63 0.62 12.53
CA GLY A 222 -6.31 1.80 13.01
C GLY A 222 -6.27 2.96 12.01
N LYS A 223 -6.85 4.10 12.41
CA LYS A 223 -6.75 5.34 11.66
C LYS A 223 -5.27 5.74 11.51
N GLU A 224 -4.84 6.05 10.30
CA GLU A 224 -3.46 6.43 10.00
C GLU A 224 -3.02 7.65 10.84
N VAL A 225 -2.06 7.43 11.74
CA VAL A 225 -1.49 8.49 12.59
C VAL A 225 -0.29 9.09 11.89
N LEU A 226 -0.57 9.98 10.94
CA LEU A 226 0.46 10.77 10.24
C LEU A 226 1.31 11.54 11.27
N LYS A 227 2.64 11.40 11.17
CA LYS A 227 3.59 12.01 12.12
C LYS A 227 3.56 13.53 11.99
N LYS A 228 3.69 14.23 13.12
CA LYS A 228 3.86 15.70 13.17
C LYS A 228 5.35 16.07 13.12
N ASP A 229 5.95 15.98 11.94
CA ASP A 229 7.38 16.26 11.71
C ASP A 229 7.64 17.47 10.80
N ILE A 230 6.67 17.86 9.95
CA ILE A 230 6.76 19.03 9.07
C ILE A 230 6.73 20.32 9.91
N VAL A 231 7.81 21.11 9.86
CA VAL A 231 7.90 22.42 10.51
C VAL A 231 7.29 23.49 9.60
N VAL A 232 6.28 24.21 10.08
CA VAL A 232 5.66 25.32 9.36
C VAL A 232 6.62 26.53 9.39
N PRO A 233 6.98 27.12 8.24
CA PRO A 233 7.82 28.32 8.21
C PRO A 233 7.02 29.56 8.58
N ASP A 234 7.69 30.71 8.56
CA ASP A 234 7.02 32.01 8.51
C ASP A 234 6.66 32.36 7.06
N PHE A 235 5.37 32.59 6.81
CA PHE A 235 4.84 32.99 5.50
C PHE A 235 4.69 34.52 5.36
N SER A 236 4.96 35.30 6.42
CA SER A 236 4.83 36.76 6.40
C SER A 236 5.67 37.38 5.27
N GLY A 237 5.05 38.26 4.47
CA GLY A 237 5.66 38.88 3.30
C GLY A 237 5.93 37.95 2.11
N LYS A 238 5.47 36.69 2.13
CA LYS A 238 5.64 35.74 1.00
C LYS A 238 4.45 35.76 0.05
N SER A 239 4.71 35.44 -1.21
CA SER A 239 3.65 35.34 -2.22
C SER A 239 2.82 34.06 -2.05
N LYS A 240 1.58 34.10 -2.51
CA LYS A 240 0.70 32.93 -2.66
C LYS A 240 1.39 31.74 -3.38
N ALA A 241 2.25 32.03 -4.36
CA ALA A 241 2.94 31.01 -5.16
C ALA A 241 3.99 30.24 -4.33
N ASP A 242 4.83 30.95 -3.56
CA ASP A 242 5.85 30.34 -2.69
C ASP A 242 5.21 29.45 -1.63
N ILE A 243 4.11 29.94 -1.05
CA ILE A 243 3.36 29.28 0.02
C ILE A 243 2.66 28.01 -0.51
N ALA A 244 2.09 28.08 -1.71
CA ALA A 244 1.51 26.93 -2.38
C ALA A 244 2.57 25.89 -2.80
N ALA A 245 3.75 26.34 -3.24
CA ALA A 245 4.87 25.47 -3.57
C ALA A 245 5.39 24.74 -2.31
N TRP A 246 5.53 25.44 -1.18
CA TRP A 246 5.86 24.82 0.11
C TRP A 246 4.81 23.78 0.52
N GLY A 247 3.52 24.12 0.44
CA GLY A 247 2.43 23.21 0.78
C GLY A 247 2.45 21.93 -0.05
N LYS A 248 2.59 22.07 -1.38
CA LYS A 248 2.75 20.93 -2.31
C LYS A 248 3.98 20.07 -1.98
N THR A 249 5.10 20.70 -1.61
CA THR A 249 6.36 20.01 -1.30
C THR A 249 6.27 19.19 0.00
N ASN A 250 5.46 19.63 0.96
CA ASN A 250 5.30 18.99 2.26
C ASN A 250 4.01 18.17 2.39
N GLU A 251 3.23 18.02 1.30
CA GLU A 251 1.90 17.37 1.31
C GLU A 251 0.92 18.02 2.31
N VAL A 252 0.99 19.34 2.49
CA VAL A 252 0.12 20.14 3.39
C VAL A 252 -0.95 20.87 2.56
N VAL A 253 -2.19 20.86 3.03
CA VAL A 253 -3.35 21.44 2.34
C VAL A 253 -3.46 22.93 2.66
N MET A 254 -2.98 23.76 1.73
CA MET A 254 -3.02 25.22 1.88
C MET A 254 -4.37 25.79 1.41
N THR A 255 -4.97 26.63 2.24
CA THR A 255 -6.17 27.43 1.93
C THR A 255 -5.80 28.91 1.99
N PHE A 256 -6.28 29.72 1.04
CA PHE A 256 -5.97 31.15 0.98
C PHE A 256 -7.24 31.99 1.12
N LYS A 257 -7.22 32.98 2.01
CA LYS A 257 -8.25 34.01 2.15
C LYS A 257 -7.64 35.37 1.80
N TYR A 258 -8.34 36.19 1.03
CA TYR A 258 -8.01 37.61 0.88
C TYR A 258 -8.74 38.45 1.95
N VAL A 259 -8.08 39.48 2.45
CA VAL A 259 -8.59 40.41 3.48
C VAL A 259 -8.03 41.80 3.20
N ALA A 260 -8.81 42.85 3.44
CA ALA A 260 -8.31 44.22 3.43
C ALA A 260 -7.11 44.38 4.38
N ASN A 261 -6.05 45.05 3.93
CA ASN A 261 -4.89 45.37 4.74
C ASN A 261 -4.14 46.55 4.12
N ASP A 262 -4.18 47.70 4.78
CA ASP A 262 -3.51 48.94 4.33
C ASP A 262 -1.98 48.93 4.56
N ASP A 263 -1.49 48.13 5.52
CA ASP A 263 -0.07 48.06 5.90
C ASP A 263 0.75 47.09 5.03
N VAL A 264 0.09 46.20 4.26
CA VAL A 264 0.73 45.11 3.53
C VAL A 264 0.34 45.11 2.06
N GLU A 265 1.34 45.07 1.17
CA GLU A 265 1.17 45.00 -0.28
C GLU A 265 0.29 43.81 -0.73
N SER A 266 -0.55 44.04 -1.75
CA SER A 266 -1.49 43.04 -2.27
C SER A 266 -0.82 41.72 -2.63
N ASP A 267 -1.53 40.60 -2.40
CA ASP A 267 -1.11 39.23 -2.71
C ASP A 267 0.11 38.70 -1.91
N LEU A 268 0.67 39.50 -1.00
CA LEU A 268 1.57 39.03 0.06
C LEU A 268 0.77 38.54 1.27
N SER A 269 1.31 37.54 1.98
CA SER A 269 0.69 37.01 3.20
C SER A 269 1.10 37.75 4.47
N PHE A 270 0.16 37.91 5.40
CA PHE A 270 0.38 38.62 6.67
C PHE A 270 -0.08 37.85 7.91
N ALA A 271 -0.86 36.77 7.76
CA ALA A 271 -1.26 35.91 8.87
C ALA A 271 -1.45 34.46 8.43
N GLN A 272 -1.18 33.51 9.32
CA GLN A 272 -1.28 32.07 9.09
C GLN A 272 -1.98 31.38 10.28
N SER A 273 -2.86 30.42 10.01
CA SER A 273 -3.68 29.76 11.05
C SER A 273 -2.91 28.79 11.94
N VAL A 274 -1.67 28.47 11.58
CA VAL A 274 -0.73 27.68 12.40
C VAL A 274 0.54 28.54 12.56
N PRO A 275 0.96 28.89 13.78
CA PRO A 275 2.14 29.70 14.03
C PRO A 275 3.42 29.15 13.38
N SER A 276 4.35 30.04 13.07
CA SER A 276 5.65 29.63 12.52
C SER A 276 6.44 28.81 13.56
N LYS A 277 7.24 27.86 13.07
CA LYS A 277 8.03 26.86 13.82
C LYS A 277 7.20 25.74 14.49
N GLU A 278 5.87 25.78 14.47
CA GLU A 278 5.05 24.64 14.90
C GLU A 278 5.17 23.43 13.96
N LYS A 279 4.79 22.25 14.46
CA LYS A 279 4.85 20.98 13.70
C LYS A 279 3.47 20.47 13.32
N VAL A 280 3.24 20.37 12.03
CA VAL A 280 2.04 19.75 11.43
C VAL A 280 2.36 18.37 10.89
N ALA A 281 1.31 17.59 10.63
CA ALA A 281 1.41 16.34 9.90
C ALA A 281 1.11 16.56 8.41
N LYS A 282 1.43 15.56 7.58
CA LYS A 282 0.91 15.47 6.21
C LYS A 282 -0.62 15.61 6.20
N GLN A 283 -1.16 16.14 5.11
CA GLN A 283 -2.60 16.43 4.92
C GLN A 283 -3.23 17.40 5.94
N ALA A 284 -2.44 18.02 6.83
CA ALA A 284 -2.94 19.10 7.69
C ALA A 284 -3.44 20.27 6.84
N LYS A 285 -4.47 20.98 7.34
CA LYS A 285 -5.02 22.18 6.69
C LYS A 285 -4.43 23.42 7.34
N ILE A 286 -3.83 24.30 6.53
CA ILE A 286 -3.36 25.62 6.97
C ILE A 286 -4.06 26.68 6.13
N THR A 287 -4.76 27.60 6.80
CA THR A 287 -5.31 28.80 6.16
C THR A 287 -4.32 29.94 6.28
N VAL A 288 -4.11 30.66 5.18
CA VAL A 288 -3.22 31.82 5.10
C VAL A 288 -4.02 33.03 4.61
N SER A 289 -3.85 34.16 5.30
CA SER A 289 -4.44 35.44 4.93
C SER A 289 -3.47 36.21 4.05
N LEU A 290 -3.91 36.51 2.84
CA LEU A 290 -3.26 37.37 1.87
C LEU A 290 -3.86 38.78 1.97
N SER A 291 -3.04 39.81 1.83
CA SER A 291 -3.53 41.17 1.63
C SER A 291 -4.27 41.26 0.31
N ALA A 292 -5.42 41.93 0.32
CA ALA A 292 -6.15 42.36 -0.88
C ALA A 292 -5.78 43.81 -1.29
N GLY A 293 -4.78 44.40 -0.63
CA GLY A 293 -4.53 45.83 -0.61
C GLY A 293 -5.50 46.57 0.31
N LYS A 294 -5.54 47.89 0.13
CA LYS A 294 -6.37 48.83 0.89
C LYS A 294 -7.87 48.51 0.78
N GLY A 295 -8.57 48.59 1.91
CA GLY A 295 -10.03 48.48 1.97
C GLY A 295 -10.77 49.68 1.36
N ILE A 296 -11.92 49.41 0.75
CA ILE A 296 -12.84 50.38 0.16
C ILE A 296 -14.17 50.26 0.91
N ILE A 297 -14.49 51.27 1.74
CA ILE A 297 -15.73 51.29 2.51
C ILE A 297 -16.88 51.75 1.61
N VAL A 298 -17.95 50.96 1.52
CA VAL A 298 -19.16 51.29 0.76
C VAL A 298 -19.87 52.50 1.39
N PRO A 299 -20.11 53.58 0.63
CA PRO A 299 -20.85 54.74 1.12
C PRO A 299 -22.29 54.40 1.56
N ASP A 300 -22.81 55.20 2.49
CA ASP A 300 -24.25 55.30 2.70
C ASP A 300 -24.86 56.20 1.62
N PHE A 301 -25.50 55.59 0.62
CA PHE A 301 -26.14 56.32 -0.47
C PHE A 301 -27.46 56.98 -0.06
N SER A 302 -27.95 56.79 1.17
CA SER A 302 -29.09 57.58 1.69
C SER A 302 -28.71 59.03 1.99
N GLN A 303 -27.42 59.30 2.21
CA GLN A 303 -26.87 60.64 2.48
C GLN A 303 -26.36 61.35 1.21
N LEU A 304 -26.53 60.74 0.03
CA LEU A 304 -26.03 61.25 -1.25
C LEU A 304 -27.19 61.44 -2.24
N THR A 305 -27.09 62.44 -3.12
CA THR A 305 -27.97 62.54 -4.28
C THR A 305 -27.59 61.55 -5.38
N ALA A 306 -28.51 61.32 -6.31
CA ALA A 306 -28.27 60.51 -7.51
C ALA A 306 -27.09 61.00 -8.37
N GLU A 307 -26.79 62.30 -8.38
CA GLU A 307 -25.64 62.87 -9.10
C GLU A 307 -24.33 62.63 -8.34
N GLU A 308 -24.29 62.88 -7.03
CA GLU A 308 -23.13 62.62 -6.18
C GLU A 308 -22.78 61.12 -6.13
N ALA A 309 -23.79 60.25 -6.18
CA ALA A 309 -23.62 58.80 -6.24
C ALA A 309 -22.80 58.35 -7.45
N LEU A 310 -23.01 58.94 -8.64
CA LEU A 310 -22.24 58.65 -9.86
C LEU A 310 -20.78 59.12 -9.78
N THR A 311 -20.43 59.98 -8.82
CA THR A 311 -19.08 60.54 -8.65
C THR A 311 -18.24 59.84 -7.59
N GLN A 312 -18.78 58.81 -6.93
CA GLN A 312 -18.07 58.08 -5.88
C GLN A 312 -16.83 57.37 -6.42
N LYS A 313 -15.77 57.33 -5.60
CA LYS A 313 -14.46 56.78 -6.00
C LYS A 313 -14.23 55.42 -5.36
N GLY A 314 -13.67 54.49 -6.14
CA GLY A 314 -13.36 53.12 -5.70
C GLY A 314 -14.50 52.11 -5.91
N VAL A 315 -15.69 52.57 -6.31
CA VAL A 315 -16.86 51.74 -6.64
C VAL A 315 -17.46 52.19 -7.97
N GLU A 316 -18.02 51.26 -8.74
CA GLU A 316 -18.70 51.56 -10.01
C GLU A 316 -20.21 51.64 -9.77
N VAL A 317 -20.74 52.87 -9.71
CA VAL A 317 -22.13 53.11 -9.27
C VAL A 317 -23.10 53.16 -10.46
N THR A 318 -24.03 52.23 -10.50
CA THR A 318 -25.17 52.22 -11.43
C THR A 318 -26.41 52.81 -10.75
N VAL A 319 -26.79 54.03 -11.13
CA VAL A 319 -28.01 54.68 -10.64
C VAL A 319 -29.24 54.22 -11.44
N LYS A 320 -30.32 53.91 -10.72
CA LYS A 320 -31.67 53.67 -11.24
C LYS A 320 -32.67 54.60 -10.55
N GLN A 321 -33.82 54.83 -11.20
CA GLN A 321 -34.97 55.49 -10.60
C GLN A 321 -36.17 54.56 -10.59
N ALA A 322 -36.96 54.60 -9.52
CA ALA A 322 -38.24 53.91 -9.42
C ALA A 322 -39.27 54.80 -8.70
N PHE A 323 -40.54 54.73 -9.09
CA PHE A 323 -41.61 55.41 -8.34
C PHE A 323 -41.87 54.72 -7.01
N ASN A 324 -42.17 55.51 -5.97
CA ASN A 324 -42.46 55.02 -4.63
C ASN A 324 -43.45 55.99 -3.94
N LEU A 325 -44.46 55.43 -3.28
CA LEU A 325 -45.53 56.23 -2.67
C LEU A 325 -45.18 56.78 -1.29
N GLU A 326 -44.19 56.18 -0.62
CA GLU A 326 -43.76 56.47 0.76
C GLU A 326 -42.41 57.21 0.80
N VAL A 327 -41.48 56.86 -0.09
CA VAL A 327 -40.12 57.44 -0.16
C VAL A 327 -40.13 58.73 -1.00
N PRO A 328 -39.79 59.91 -0.44
CA PRO A 328 -39.80 61.17 -1.18
C PRO A 328 -38.87 61.20 -2.39
N TYR A 329 -39.16 62.07 -3.37
CA TYR A 329 -38.32 62.26 -4.56
C TYR A 329 -36.86 62.51 -4.19
N GLY A 330 -35.94 61.83 -4.89
CA GLY A 330 -34.49 61.96 -4.71
C GLY A 330 -33.91 61.22 -3.50
N GLN A 331 -34.74 60.62 -2.64
CA GLN A 331 -34.26 59.78 -1.52
C GLN A 331 -33.96 58.35 -2.00
N LEU A 332 -33.02 57.67 -1.32
CA LEU A 332 -32.66 56.29 -1.64
C LEU A 332 -33.81 55.33 -1.27
N ILE A 333 -34.16 54.43 -2.20
CA ILE A 333 -35.05 53.29 -1.93
C ILE A 333 -34.21 52.05 -1.54
N TRP A 334 -33.10 51.80 -2.25
CA TRP A 334 -32.31 50.57 -2.11
C TRP A 334 -30.88 50.72 -2.66
N GLN A 335 -29.92 50.04 -2.04
CA GLN A 335 -28.57 49.84 -2.57
C GLN A 335 -28.17 48.35 -2.53
N SER A 336 -27.45 47.86 -3.54
CA SER A 336 -27.13 46.43 -3.70
C SER A 336 -26.17 45.87 -2.67
N THR A 337 -25.26 46.71 -2.18
CA THR A 337 -24.28 46.38 -1.15
C THR A 337 -24.53 47.31 0.03
N ALA A 338 -24.59 46.77 1.25
CA ALA A 338 -24.91 47.56 2.44
C ALA A 338 -23.84 48.64 2.71
N ALA A 339 -24.27 49.79 3.23
CA ALA A 339 -23.38 50.83 3.71
C ALA A 339 -22.38 50.30 4.76
N GLU A 340 -21.23 50.95 4.88
CA GLU A 340 -20.12 50.58 5.78
C GLU A 340 -19.46 49.20 5.50
N THR A 341 -19.94 48.44 4.51
CA THR A 341 -19.28 47.19 4.07
C THR A 341 -17.87 47.51 3.55
N GLU A 342 -16.86 46.82 4.06
CA GLU A 342 -15.50 46.89 3.52
C GLU A 342 -15.33 45.91 2.34
N LEU A 343 -15.11 46.46 1.14
CA LEU A 343 -14.79 45.73 -0.09
C LEU A 343 -13.29 45.83 -0.39
N THR A 344 -12.79 44.95 -1.24
CA THR A 344 -11.39 44.92 -1.66
C THR A 344 -11.23 44.84 -3.18
N SER A 345 -9.98 44.95 -3.67
CA SER A 345 -9.63 44.76 -5.09
C SER A 345 -9.93 43.35 -5.66
N LYS A 346 -10.46 42.42 -4.84
CA LYS A 346 -10.79 41.05 -5.21
C LYS A 346 -12.30 40.77 -5.19
N ASP A 347 -13.11 41.74 -4.74
CA ASP A 347 -14.57 41.65 -4.64
C ASP A 347 -15.25 42.36 -5.83
N ASP A 348 -16.58 42.26 -5.91
CA ASP A 348 -17.36 43.05 -6.89
C ASP A 348 -17.51 44.49 -6.38
N LEU A 349 -17.00 45.44 -7.16
CA LEU A 349 -17.06 46.88 -6.88
C LEU A 349 -18.26 47.56 -7.56
N GLY A 350 -19.07 46.81 -8.31
CA GLY A 350 -20.30 47.30 -8.94
C GLY A 350 -21.43 47.48 -7.91
N ILE A 351 -21.90 48.71 -7.71
CA ILE A 351 -22.99 49.02 -6.79
C ILE A 351 -24.19 49.56 -7.57
N THR A 352 -25.31 48.84 -7.55
CA THR A 352 -26.58 49.37 -8.05
C THR A 352 -27.30 50.10 -6.93
N VAL A 353 -27.71 51.35 -7.18
CA VAL A 353 -28.52 52.15 -6.26
C VAL A 353 -29.81 52.59 -6.96
N THR A 354 -30.93 52.54 -6.24
CA THR A 354 -32.24 52.95 -6.75
C THR A 354 -32.77 54.12 -5.93
N TYR A 355 -32.93 55.27 -6.57
CA TYR A 355 -33.52 56.47 -5.97
C TYR A 355 -35.00 56.60 -6.32
N SER A 356 -35.75 57.29 -5.47
CA SER A 356 -37.17 57.53 -5.67
C SER A 356 -37.43 58.62 -6.71
N ALA A 357 -38.25 58.31 -7.71
CA ALA A 357 -38.89 59.26 -8.60
C ALA A 357 -40.14 59.92 -7.95
N GLY A 358 -40.39 59.67 -6.67
CA GLY A 358 -41.57 60.13 -5.94
C GLY A 358 -42.84 59.38 -6.35
N GLN A 359 -43.98 60.06 -6.27
CA GLN A 359 -45.27 59.54 -6.72
C GLN A 359 -45.44 59.77 -8.23
N PRO A 360 -46.03 58.81 -9.00
CA PRO A 360 -46.29 59.00 -10.41
C PRO A 360 -47.17 60.22 -10.66
N TYR A 361 -46.68 61.16 -11.47
CA TYR A 361 -47.44 62.33 -11.92
C TYR A 361 -47.82 62.15 -13.38
N LEU A 362 -49.11 61.98 -13.65
CA LEU A 362 -49.66 61.83 -14.99
C LEU A 362 -49.59 63.17 -15.72
N LYS A 363 -48.55 63.31 -16.56
CA LYS A 363 -48.36 64.46 -17.46
C LYS A 363 -49.52 64.60 -18.45
N ASP A 364 -49.79 65.82 -18.86
CA ASP A 364 -50.58 66.09 -20.05
C ASP A 364 -49.83 65.63 -21.31
N VAL A 365 -50.53 64.99 -22.25
CA VAL A 365 -50.03 64.59 -23.57
C VAL A 365 -51.01 64.99 -24.70
N VAL A 366 -51.89 65.97 -24.46
CA VAL A 366 -52.69 66.58 -25.52
C VAL A 366 -51.79 67.28 -26.53
N GLY A 367 -52.02 67.04 -27.82
CA GLY A 367 -51.17 67.48 -28.92
C GLY A 367 -50.09 66.49 -29.35
N GLU A 368 -49.76 65.48 -28.54
CA GLU A 368 -48.82 64.41 -28.92
C GLU A 368 -49.42 63.47 -29.98
N THR A 369 -48.59 62.62 -30.61
CA THR A 369 -49.05 61.64 -31.61
C THR A 369 -49.33 60.27 -31.01
N GLU A 370 -50.29 59.55 -31.59
CA GLU A 370 -50.64 58.18 -31.23
C GLU A 370 -49.44 57.20 -31.26
N GLY A 371 -48.49 57.44 -32.17
CA GLY A 371 -47.27 56.63 -32.29
C GLY A 371 -46.29 56.84 -31.15
N ASP A 372 -46.20 58.06 -30.63
CA ASP A 372 -45.28 58.42 -29.54
C ASP A 372 -45.80 57.95 -28.18
N LEU A 373 -47.13 57.81 -28.00
CA LEU A 373 -47.75 57.39 -26.73
C LEU A 373 -47.13 56.12 -26.12
N GLN A 374 -46.84 55.09 -26.93
CA GLN A 374 -46.24 53.85 -26.43
C GLN A 374 -44.87 54.11 -25.79
N LYS A 375 -44.05 54.95 -26.42
CA LYS A 375 -42.73 55.34 -25.92
C LYS A 375 -42.87 56.26 -24.71
N ILE A 376 -43.72 57.29 -24.77
CA ILE A 376 -43.93 58.25 -23.67
C ILE A 376 -44.33 57.51 -22.39
N PHE A 377 -45.32 56.62 -22.45
CA PHE A 377 -45.77 55.89 -21.26
C PHE A 377 -44.70 54.92 -20.73
N TYR A 378 -43.90 54.30 -21.61
CA TYR A 378 -42.79 53.45 -21.18
C TYR A 378 -41.64 54.24 -20.54
N ASP A 379 -41.13 55.28 -21.20
CA ASP A 379 -40.00 56.09 -20.73
C ASP A 379 -40.35 56.92 -19.49
N GLU A 380 -41.59 57.41 -19.38
CA GLU A 380 -42.03 58.19 -18.22
C GLU A 380 -42.41 57.31 -17.02
N TYR A 381 -43.10 56.19 -17.24
CA TYR A 381 -43.74 55.42 -16.16
C TYR A 381 -43.22 53.98 -16.03
N THR A 382 -43.37 53.15 -17.07
CA THR A 382 -43.13 51.70 -16.98
C THR A 382 -41.66 51.36 -16.70
N SER A 383 -40.72 52.09 -17.31
CA SER A 383 -39.27 51.94 -17.08
C SER A 383 -38.84 52.22 -15.63
N LYS A 384 -39.67 52.96 -14.87
CA LYS A 384 -39.48 53.32 -13.45
C LYS A 384 -40.45 52.55 -12.54
N GLY A 385 -41.05 51.46 -13.04
CA GLY A 385 -41.86 50.53 -12.24
C GLY A 385 -43.30 50.94 -11.95
N ALA A 386 -43.83 51.97 -12.61
CA ALA A 386 -45.26 52.31 -12.52
C ALA A 386 -46.04 51.75 -13.73
N ASN A 387 -47.04 50.92 -13.48
CA ASN A 387 -47.95 50.36 -14.48
C ASN A 387 -49.01 51.41 -14.87
N ILE A 388 -48.56 52.47 -15.54
CA ILE A 388 -49.47 53.48 -16.09
C ILE A 388 -49.79 53.09 -17.52
N GLY A 389 -51.05 52.74 -17.78
CA GLY A 389 -51.56 52.35 -19.09
C GLY A 389 -52.53 53.37 -19.68
N TYR A 390 -52.96 53.13 -20.93
CA TYR A 390 -53.98 53.95 -21.57
C TYR A 390 -54.95 53.14 -22.43
N LEU A 391 -56.15 53.69 -22.63
CA LEU A 391 -57.18 53.20 -23.54
C LEU A 391 -57.49 54.26 -24.60
N VAL A 392 -57.43 53.90 -25.88
CA VAL A 392 -57.68 54.80 -27.01
C VAL A 392 -59.15 54.78 -27.42
N ASN A 393 -59.76 55.95 -27.55
CA ASN A 393 -60.97 56.18 -28.35
C ASN A 393 -60.62 57.06 -29.54
N TYR A 394 -61.32 56.91 -30.66
CA TYR A 394 -61.24 57.85 -31.78
C TYR A 394 -62.44 58.81 -31.78
N VAL A 395 -62.17 60.10 -31.98
CA VAL A 395 -63.17 61.19 -31.99
C VAL A 395 -62.94 62.11 -33.19
N SER A 396 -64.02 62.66 -33.74
CA SER A 396 -63.90 63.69 -34.79
C SER A 396 -63.54 65.04 -34.17
N SER A 397 -62.52 65.70 -34.72
CA SER A 397 -62.02 67.00 -34.25
C SER A 397 -61.34 67.76 -35.39
N GLU A 398 -61.02 69.04 -35.16
CA GLU A 398 -60.28 69.86 -36.13
C GLU A 398 -58.78 69.51 -36.19
N GLU A 399 -58.28 68.71 -35.25
CA GLU A 399 -56.90 68.25 -35.22
C GLU A 399 -56.63 67.14 -36.25
N LYS A 400 -55.37 67.04 -36.66
CA LYS A 400 -54.91 66.05 -37.64
C LYS A 400 -55.19 64.61 -37.14
N PRO A 401 -55.56 63.67 -38.03
CA PRO A 401 -55.72 62.27 -37.64
C PRO A 401 -54.47 61.72 -36.94
N GLY A 402 -54.65 61.03 -35.82
CA GLY A 402 -53.58 60.51 -34.97
C GLY A 402 -53.03 61.48 -33.91
N THR A 403 -53.52 62.73 -33.82
CA THR A 403 -53.20 63.66 -32.73
C THR A 403 -54.10 63.43 -31.51
N VAL A 404 -53.53 63.47 -30.30
CA VAL A 404 -54.29 63.41 -29.04
C VAL A 404 -55.07 64.69 -28.80
N VAL A 405 -56.39 64.58 -28.62
CA VAL A 405 -57.33 65.70 -28.49
C VAL A 405 -57.73 65.95 -27.03
N SER A 406 -57.85 64.90 -26.22
CA SER A 406 -58.19 65.02 -24.79
C SER A 406 -57.89 63.74 -24.00
N MET A 407 -57.77 63.88 -22.68
CA MET A 407 -57.53 62.78 -21.74
C MET A 407 -58.58 62.81 -20.61
N SER A 408 -58.99 61.66 -20.09
CA SER A 408 -59.93 61.58 -18.96
C SER A 408 -59.32 62.02 -17.62
N ALA A 409 -57.99 62.10 -17.54
CA ALA A 409 -57.25 62.79 -16.49
C ALA A 409 -55.85 63.17 -16.98
N TYR A 410 -55.33 64.29 -16.48
CA TYR A 410 -53.99 64.80 -16.76
C TYR A 410 -53.58 65.77 -15.64
N ASN A 411 -52.30 66.13 -15.57
CA ASN A 411 -51.71 67.04 -14.59
C ASN A 411 -52.09 66.73 -13.12
N LYS A 412 -52.02 65.45 -12.73
CA LYS A 412 -52.29 64.99 -11.36
C LYS A 412 -51.40 63.81 -10.96
N TYR A 413 -51.24 63.61 -9.65
CA TYR A 413 -50.68 62.36 -9.12
C TYR A 413 -51.65 61.19 -9.32
N VAL A 414 -51.10 60.01 -9.57
CA VAL A 414 -51.82 58.74 -9.78
C VAL A 414 -51.15 57.60 -8.99
N PRO A 415 -51.89 56.54 -8.60
CA PRO A 415 -51.29 55.34 -8.02
C PRO A 415 -50.33 54.65 -9.00
N LEU A 416 -49.51 53.73 -8.48
CA LEU A 416 -48.55 52.93 -9.26
C LEU A 416 -49.19 52.04 -10.34
N ASP A 417 -50.49 51.80 -10.28
CA ASP A 417 -51.28 51.08 -11.28
C ASP A 417 -52.49 51.96 -11.66
N TYR A 418 -52.51 52.46 -12.90
CA TYR A 418 -53.54 53.41 -13.36
C TYR A 418 -53.72 53.39 -14.88
N THR A 419 -54.97 53.41 -15.33
CA THR A 419 -55.32 53.47 -16.76
C THR A 419 -56.04 54.77 -17.08
N VAL A 420 -55.50 55.58 -18.00
CA VAL A 420 -56.13 56.80 -18.51
C VAL A 420 -56.84 56.55 -19.84
N THR A 421 -57.97 57.21 -20.08
CA THR A 421 -58.63 57.19 -21.41
C THR A 421 -58.12 58.36 -22.22
N ILE A 422 -57.67 58.11 -23.44
CA ILE A 422 -57.13 59.10 -24.37
C ILE A 422 -58.02 59.11 -25.62
N ASN A 423 -58.48 60.31 -26.01
CA ASN A 423 -59.28 60.51 -27.21
C ASN A 423 -58.38 61.08 -28.32
N ILE A 424 -58.30 60.38 -29.45
CA ILE A 424 -57.41 60.68 -30.58
C ILE A 424 -58.25 61.12 -31.78
N SER A 425 -57.78 62.12 -32.53
CA SER A 425 -58.51 62.62 -33.69
C SER A 425 -58.54 61.58 -34.81
N ASN A 426 -59.72 61.39 -35.42
CA ASN A 426 -59.82 60.78 -36.75
C ASN A 426 -60.06 61.82 -37.87
N GLY A 427 -60.00 63.11 -37.55
CA GLY A 427 -60.24 64.24 -38.46
C GLY A 427 -61.71 64.71 -38.51
N LYS A 428 -62.04 65.44 -39.57
CA LYS A 428 -63.38 65.91 -39.95
C LYS A 428 -63.71 65.44 -41.36
#